data_AF-A0A7V2DE02-F1
#
_entry.id   AF-A0A7V2DE02-F1
#
_cell.length_a   1.000
_cell.length_b   1.000
_cell.length_c   1.000
_cell.angle_alpha   90.00
_cell.angle_beta   90.00
_cell.angle_gamma   90.00
#
_symmetry.space_group_name_H-M   'P 1'
#
loop_
_entity.id
_entity.type
_entity.pdbx_description
1 polymer ?
#
loop_
_entity_poly.entity_id
_entity_poly.type
_entity_poly.pdbx_seq_one_letter_code
_entity_poly.pdbx_strand_id
1 'polypeptide(L)'
;MKIHISPGTCFIASGRHQNMAARVEKRFSLQELDVYSGSLSAVCVNAKKPIPSDRDSFSSVARSPADLTRFLARSARENPMVVQAGVWALTDRYTAAQIQARLRRGASSAISNKHIKKAREILHELGIAHTL
;
A
#
# COMPACT_ATOMS: atom_id res chain seq x y z
N MET A 1 -19.38 11.33 -15.40
CA MET A 1 -19.16 9.86 -15.16
C MET A 1 -18.88 9.60 -13.68
N LYS A 2 -19.45 8.55 -13.07
CA LYS A 2 -19.13 8.18 -11.67
C LYS A 2 -17.92 7.24 -11.64
N ILE A 3 -16.89 7.59 -10.88
CA ILE A 3 -15.67 6.81 -10.70
C ILE A 3 -15.63 6.22 -9.30
N HIS A 4 -15.19 4.97 -9.23
CA HIS A 4 -14.99 4.23 -7.98
C HIS A 4 -13.61 3.59 -7.96
N ILE A 5 -12.81 3.98 -6.99
CA ILE A 5 -11.50 3.40 -6.69
C ILE A 5 -11.68 2.53 -5.45
N SER A 6 -11.54 1.21 -5.62
CA SER A 6 -11.63 0.24 -4.53
C SER A 6 -10.27 0.03 -3.85
N PRO A 7 -10.22 -0.39 -2.58
CA PRO A 7 -8.99 -0.86 -1.94
C PRO A 7 -8.31 -1.93 -2.80
N GLY A 8 -6.98 -1.84 -2.93
CA GLY A 8 -6.20 -2.70 -3.81
C GLY A 8 -6.25 -2.34 -5.30
N THR A 9 -6.87 -1.22 -5.69
CA THR A 9 -6.58 -0.61 -7.00
C THR A 9 -5.11 -0.23 -7.02
N CYS A 10 -4.33 -0.85 -7.90
CA CYS A 10 -2.88 -0.68 -8.00
C CYS A 10 -2.56 0.32 -9.10
N PHE A 11 -1.88 1.41 -8.75
CA PHE A 11 -1.33 2.41 -9.66
C PHE A 11 0.07 1.96 -10.08
N ILE A 12 0.25 1.75 -11.38
CA ILE A 12 1.50 1.28 -11.95
C ILE A 12 2.40 2.48 -12.24
N ALA A 13 3.59 2.46 -11.65
CA ALA A 13 4.58 3.52 -11.80
C ALA A 13 4.97 3.69 -13.27
N SER A 14 5.04 4.94 -13.75
CA SER A 14 5.58 5.27 -15.07
C SER A 14 7.12 5.16 -15.13
N GLY A 15 7.77 5.11 -13.96
CA GLY A 15 9.22 5.16 -13.81
C GLY A 15 9.79 4.05 -12.93
N ARG A 16 10.94 4.33 -12.31
CA ARG A 16 11.70 3.37 -11.50
C ARG A 16 11.27 3.33 -10.03
N HIS A 17 10.21 4.02 -9.63
CA HIS A 17 9.66 4.08 -8.28
C HIS A 17 8.64 2.96 -7.99
N GLN A 18 8.21 2.86 -6.73
CA GLN A 18 7.25 1.83 -6.33
C GLN A 18 5.88 2.02 -6.99
N ASN A 19 5.21 0.91 -7.28
CA ASN A 19 3.77 0.93 -7.51
C ASN A 19 3.07 1.26 -6.20
N MET A 20 1.87 1.85 -6.29
CA MET A 20 1.07 2.22 -5.12
C MET A 20 -0.28 1.52 -5.18
N ALA A 21 -0.83 1.11 -4.04
CA ALA A 21 -2.19 0.56 -3.97
C ALA A 21 -3.09 1.44 -3.11
N ALA A 22 -4.32 1.65 -3.56
CA ALA A 22 -5.34 2.35 -2.77
C ALA A 22 -5.61 1.59 -1.47
N ARG A 23 -5.55 2.28 -0.33
CA ARG A 23 -5.83 1.70 0.99
C ARG A 23 -7.31 1.73 1.34
N VAL A 24 -7.99 2.76 0.87
CA VAL A 24 -9.39 3.05 1.19
C VAL A 24 -10.17 3.24 -0.08
N GLU A 25 -11.47 3.01 0.02
CA GLU A 25 -12.38 3.33 -1.07
C GLU A 25 -12.42 4.84 -1.31
N LYS A 26 -12.45 5.24 -2.59
CA LYS A 26 -12.74 6.61 -2.98
C LYS A 26 -13.76 6.63 -4.12
N ARG A 27 -14.77 7.47 -4.00
CA ARG A 27 -15.81 7.70 -5.01
C ARG A 27 -15.84 9.17 -5.37
N PHE A 28 -15.95 9.48 -6.66
CA PHE A 28 -16.09 10.84 -7.15
C PHE A 28 -16.77 10.86 -8.51
N SER A 29 -17.29 12.01 -8.89
CA SER A 29 -17.84 12.23 -10.23
C SER A 29 -16.84 13.02 -11.05
N LEU A 30 -16.47 12.51 -12.22
CA LEU A 30 -15.85 13.32 -13.26
C LEU A 30 -16.96 14.20 -13.87
N GLN A 31 -16.86 15.51 -13.60
CA GLN A 31 -17.59 16.54 -14.33
C GLN A 31 -16.90 16.77 -15.68
N GLU A 32 -17.52 17.57 -16.56
CA GLU A 32 -17.18 17.76 -17.98
C GLU A 32 -15.72 18.14 -18.31
N LEU A 33 -14.89 18.41 -17.31
CA LEU A 33 -13.49 18.83 -17.45
C LEU A 33 -12.48 17.68 -17.69
N ASP A 34 -12.94 16.44 -17.93
CA ASP A 34 -12.14 15.22 -18.17
C ASP A 34 -11.05 14.88 -17.12
N VAL A 35 -10.86 15.73 -16.11
CA VAL A 35 -9.79 15.63 -15.12
C VAL A 35 -10.37 15.82 -13.72
N TYR A 36 -9.93 14.96 -12.80
CA TYR A 36 -10.23 15.07 -11.37
C TYR A 36 -8.93 15.28 -10.59
N SER A 37 -8.93 16.27 -9.69
CA SER A 37 -7.83 16.51 -8.76
C SER A 37 -8.27 16.23 -7.31
N GLY A 38 -7.44 15.51 -6.56
CA GLY A 38 -7.65 15.27 -5.14
C GLY A 38 -6.74 14.22 -4.54
N SER A 39 -6.82 14.03 -3.23
CA SER A 39 -5.91 13.14 -2.49
C SER A 39 -6.49 11.74 -2.28
N LEU A 40 -5.66 10.71 -2.39
CA LEU A 40 -6.04 9.31 -2.14
C LEU A 40 -5.05 8.68 -1.16
N SER A 41 -5.56 8.00 -0.13
CA SER A 41 -4.70 7.23 0.76
C SER A 41 -4.19 5.98 0.04
N ALA A 42 -2.87 5.86 -0.09
CA ALA A 42 -2.21 4.77 -0.80
C ALA A 42 -1.04 4.18 0.01
N VAL A 43 -0.54 3.04 -0.43
CA VAL A 43 0.57 2.30 0.20
C VAL A 43 1.52 1.75 -0.86
N CYS A 44 2.80 1.67 -0.53
CA CYS A 44 3.83 1.22 -1.47
C CYS A 44 3.79 -0.31 -1.61
N VAL A 45 3.84 -0.83 -2.84
CA VAL A 45 3.62 -2.25 -3.13
C VAL A 45 4.92 -3.02 -3.31
N ASN A 46 5.93 -2.52 -4.03
CA ASN A 46 7.13 -3.28 -4.38
C ASN A 46 8.41 -2.69 -3.75
N ALA A 47 8.75 -3.20 -2.57
CA ALA A 47 9.72 -2.66 -1.62
C ALA A 47 11.13 -2.39 -2.17
N LYS A 48 11.52 -3.14 -3.21
CA LYS A 48 12.84 -3.06 -3.84
C LYS A 48 13.05 -1.77 -4.64
N LYS A 49 11.98 -1.10 -5.07
CA LYS A 49 12.08 0.17 -5.80
C LYS A 49 12.13 1.37 -4.84
N PRO A 50 12.67 2.52 -5.26
CA PRO A 50 12.57 3.80 -4.56
C PRO A 50 11.12 4.18 -4.22
N ILE A 51 10.90 4.69 -3.00
CA ILE A 51 9.59 5.21 -2.57
C ILE A 51 9.25 6.42 -3.44
N PRO A 52 8.03 6.52 -4.01
CA PRO A 52 7.63 7.63 -4.86
C PRO A 52 7.64 8.98 -4.11
N SER A 53 7.96 10.03 -4.84
CA SER A 53 7.93 11.44 -4.43
C SER A 53 6.77 12.19 -5.09
N ASP A 54 6.66 13.49 -4.81
CA ASP A 54 5.69 14.41 -5.43
C ASP A 54 5.94 14.66 -6.93
N ARG A 55 7.13 14.29 -7.44
CA ARG A 55 7.51 14.43 -8.85
C ARG A 55 7.20 13.19 -9.69
N ASP A 56 6.81 12.10 -9.05
CA ASP A 56 6.57 10.82 -9.71
C ASP A 56 5.12 10.68 -10.20
N SER A 57 4.94 9.93 -11.29
CA SER A 57 3.62 9.71 -11.90
C SER A 57 3.29 8.23 -12.09
N PHE A 58 2.02 7.95 -12.39
CA PHE A 58 1.49 6.61 -12.61
C PHE A 58 0.71 6.62 -13.92
N SER A 59 1.00 5.67 -14.81
CA SER A 59 0.48 5.69 -16.20
C SER A 59 -0.69 4.74 -16.42
N SER A 60 -0.92 3.80 -15.50
CA SER A 60 -2.02 2.83 -15.62
C SER A 60 -2.48 2.32 -14.26
N VAL A 61 -3.62 1.64 -14.27
CA VAL A 61 -4.19 0.98 -13.10
C VAL A 61 -4.38 -0.51 -13.37
N ALA A 62 -4.15 -1.31 -12.33
CA ALA A 62 -4.38 -2.75 -12.35
C ALA A 62 -5.07 -3.18 -11.04
N ARG A 63 -5.65 -4.38 -11.05
CA ARG A 63 -6.15 -4.99 -9.81
C ARG A 63 -4.98 -5.65 -9.07
N SER A 64 -4.85 -5.37 -7.78
CA SER A 64 -3.92 -6.11 -6.92
C SER A 64 -4.30 -7.59 -6.82
N PRO A 65 -3.34 -8.48 -6.46
CA PRO A 65 -3.66 -9.85 -6.08
C PRO A 65 -4.73 -9.91 -4.99
N ALA A 66 -5.54 -10.98 -4.99
CA ALA A 66 -6.71 -11.10 -4.13
C ALA A 66 -6.38 -10.94 -2.64
N ASP A 67 -5.30 -11.55 -2.16
CA ASP A 67 -4.89 -11.45 -0.75
C ASP A 67 -4.43 -10.05 -0.37
N LEU A 68 -3.74 -9.33 -1.27
CA LEU A 68 -3.41 -7.92 -1.05
C LEU A 68 -4.68 -7.06 -0.96
N THR A 69 -5.65 -7.27 -1.85
CA THR A 69 -6.95 -6.57 -1.78
C THR A 69 -7.69 -6.86 -0.47
N ARG A 70 -7.74 -8.13 -0.04
CA ARG A 70 -8.37 -8.54 1.23
C ARG A 70 -7.69 -7.89 2.43
N PHE A 71 -6.36 -7.91 2.47
CA PHE A 71 -5.58 -7.26 3.52
C PHE A 71 -5.82 -5.76 3.57
N LEU A 72 -5.82 -5.07 2.43
CA LEU A 72 -6.05 -3.62 2.37
C LEU A 72 -7.46 -3.24 2.80
N ALA A 73 -8.47 -4.00 2.39
CA ALA A 73 -9.85 -3.79 2.84
C ALA A 73 -9.97 -3.96 4.37
N ARG A 74 -9.37 -5.01 4.93
CA ARG A 74 -9.43 -5.29 6.38
C ARG A 74 -8.63 -4.28 7.22
N SER A 75 -7.54 -3.76 6.69
CA SER A 75 -6.64 -2.83 7.39
C SER A 75 -6.87 -1.35 7.04
N ALA A 76 -7.97 -1.03 6.35
CA ALA A 76 -8.29 0.32 5.89
C ALA A 76 -8.23 1.39 6.99
N ARG A 77 -8.62 1.04 8.22
CA ARG A 77 -8.63 1.92 9.41
C ARG A 77 -7.38 1.83 10.27
N GLU A 78 -6.44 0.97 9.92
CA GLU A 78 -5.22 0.74 10.71
C GLU A 78 -4.16 1.81 10.44
N ASN A 79 -3.18 1.88 11.34
CA ASN A 79 -2.05 2.78 11.20
C ASN A 79 -1.33 2.53 9.84
N PRO A 80 -0.94 3.58 9.09
CA PRO A 80 -0.24 3.42 7.81
C PRO A 80 0.99 2.51 7.87
N MET A 81 1.72 2.50 8.99
CA MET A 81 2.89 1.64 9.19
C MET A 81 2.53 0.16 9.36
N VAL A 82 1.37 -0.16 9.95
CA VAL A 82 0.83 -1.53 10.00
C VAL A 82 0.52 -2.00 8.58
N VAL A 83 -0.17 -1.15 7.82
CA VAL A 83 -0.53 -1.47 6.43
C VAL A 83 0.73 -1.66 5.58
N GLN A 84 1.70 -0.75 5.67
CA GLN A 84 2.93 -0.84 4.89
C GLN A 84 3.75 -2.10 5.21
N ALA A 85 3.80 -2.50 6.48
CA ALA A 85 4.46 -3.73 6.89
C ALA A 85 3.80 -4.98 6.27
N GLY A 86 2.46 -5.07 6.37
CA GLY A 86 1.74 -6.21 5.81
C GLY A 86 1.83 -6.27 4.29
N VAL A 87 1.77 -5.13 3.60
CA VAL A 87 1.87 -5.07 2.14
C VAL A 87 3.21 -5.63 1.66
N TRP A 88 4.34 -5.14 2.18
CA TRP A 88 5.67 -5.62 1.76
C TRP A 88 5.95 -7.08 2.14
N ALA A 89 5.33 -7.59 3.21
CA ALA A 89 5.39 -9.00 3.52
C ALA A 89 4.63 -9.86 2.50
N LEU A 90 3.54 -9.36 1.92
CA LEU A 90 2.77 -10.08 0.91
C LEU A 90 3.39 -10.00 -0.48
N THR A 91 3.89 -8.84 -0.86
CA THR A 91 4.31 -8.56 -2.24
C THR A 91 5.74 -8.96 -2.53
N ASP A 92 6.66 -8.71 -1.58
CA ASP A 92 8.09 -8.96 -1.74
C ASP A 92 8.62 -10.00 -0.76
N ARG A 93 7.74 -10.60 0.07
CA ARG A 93 8.09 -11.58 1.11
C ARG A 93 9.10 -11.01 2.12
N TYR A 94 9.02 -9.71 2.40
CA TYR A 94 9.92 -9.10 3.36
C TYR A 94 9.64 -9.60 4.79
N THR A 95 10.70 -9.89 5.52
CA THR A 95 10.61 -10.16 6.97
C THR A 95 10.48 -8.86 7.75
N ALA A 96 10.13 -8.97 9.04
CA ALA A 96 10.08 -7.84 9.95
C ALA A 96 11.39 -7.01 9.94
N ALA A 97 12.54 -7.69 9.98
CA ALA A 97 13.85 -7.04 9.98
C ALA A 97 14.11 -6.27 8.68
N GLN A 98 13.76 -6.84 7.53
CA GLN A 98 13.92 -6.18 6.22
C GLN A 98 13.04 -4.93 6.10
N ILE A 99 11.78 -5.01 6.56
CA ILE A 99 10.86 -3.88 6.59
C ILE A 99 11.42 -2.74 7.45
N GLN A 100 11.86 -3.08 8.67
CA GLN A 100 12.39 -2.11 9.62
C GLN A 100 13.67 -1.45 9.14
N ALA A 101 14.55 -2.21 8.49
CA ALA A 101 15.78 -1.71 7.90
C ALA A 101 15.52 -0.81 6.68
N ARG A 102 14.47 -1.09 5.90
CA ARG A 102 14.10 -0.30 4.71
C ARG A 102 13.51 1.06 5.09
N LEU A 103 12.72 1.13 6.16
CA LEU A 103 12.05 2.34 6.63
C LEU A 103 12.72 2.86 7.91
N ARG A 104 13.99 3.25 7.80
CA ARG A 104 14.72 3.92 8.88
C ARG A 104 14.57 5.43 8.79
N ARG A 105 14.41 6.07 9.94
CA ARG A 105 14.46 7.52 10.12
C ARG A 105 15.64 7.83 11.05
N GLY A 106 16.81 8.05 10.46
CA GLY A 106 18.05 8.16 11.22
C GLY A 106 18.39 6.85 11.94
N ALA A 107 18.60 6.92 13.26
CA ALA A 107 18.97 5.75 14.06
C ALA A 107 17.80 4.76 14.29
N SER A 108 16.54 5.21 14.23
CA SER A 108 15.35 4.46 14.61
C SER A 108 14.52 3.99 13.40
N SER A 109 13.80 2.88 13.55
CA SER A 109 12.86 2.42 12.52
C SER A 109 11.53 3.14 12.63
N ALA A 110 10.98 3.58 11.50
CA ALA A 110 9.62 4.12 11.44
C ALA A 110 8.55 3.04 11.74
N ILE A 111 8.90 1.76 11.54
CA ILE A 111 8.02 0.63 11.81
C ILE A 111 8.47 -0.07 13.09
N SER A 112 7.71 0.10 14.17
CA SER A 112 7.98 -0.56 15.45
C SER A 112 7.55 -2.03 15.44
N ASN A 113 8.01 -2.81 16.42
CA ASN A 113 7.55 -4.19 16.63
C ASN A 113 6.04 -4.28 16.88
N LYS A 114 5.42 -3.23 17.45
CA LYS A 114 3.96 -3.15 17.60
C LYS A 114 3.25 -3.11 16.24
N HIS A 115 3.81 -2.37 15.28
CA HIS A 115 3.26 -2.31 13.93
C HIS A 115 3.37 -3.68 13.23
N ILE A 116 4.54 -4.33 13.33
CA ILE A 116 4.76 -5.68 12.78
C ILE A 116 3.79 -6.68 13.39
N LYS A 117 3.66 -6.70 14.72
CA LYS A 117 2.75 -7.62 15.43
C LYS A 117 1.32 -7.45 14.95
N LYS A 118 0.83 -6.20 14.85
CA LYS A 118 -0.54 -5.95 14.38
C LYS A 118 -0.75 -6.34 12.92
N ALA A 119 0.24 -6.12 12.06
CA ALA A 119 0.17 -6.55 10.66
C ALA A 119 0.08 -8.08 10.56
N ARG A 120 0.90 -8.79 11.35
CA ARG A 120 0.88 -10.25 11.47
C ARG A 120 -0.47 -10.79 11.94
N GLU A 121 -1.04 -10.19 13.00
CA GLU A 121 -2.37 -10.55 13.51
C GLU A 121 -3.43 -10.47 12.41
N ILE A 122 -3.48 -9.37 11.65
CA ILE A 122 -4.46 -9.19 10.56
C ILE A 122 -4.25 -10.24 9.46
N LEU A 123 -3.00 -10.55 9.10
CA LEU A 123 -2.71 -11.56 8.08
C LEU A 123 -3.14 -12.96 8.52
N HIS A 124 -2.91 -13.31 9.79
CA HIS A 124 -3.39 -14.56 10.39
C HIS A 124 -4.93 -14.62 10.45
N GLU A 125 -5.61 -13.54 10.88
CA GLU A 125 -7.08 -13.45 10.88
C GLU A 125 -7.67 -13.74 9.49
N LEU A 126 -6.97 -13.33 8.43
CA LEU A 126 -7.39 -13.52 7.04
C LEU A 126 -6.96 -14.88 6.44
N GLY A 127 -6.15 -15.66 7.17
CA GLY A 127 -5.60 -16.92 6.68
C GLY A 127 -4.61 -16.76 5.51
N ILE A 128 -3.91 -15.63 5.44
CA ILE A 128 -2.98 -15.33 4.33
C ILE A 128 -1.57 -15.76 4.71
N ALA A 129 -0.86 -16.45 3.83
CA ALA A 129 0.53 -16.86 4.08
C ALA A 129 1.51 -15.67 3.99
N HIS A 130 2.37 -15.49 4.99
CA HIS A 130 3.31 -14.37 5.08
C HIS A 130 4.65 -14.71 5.73
N THR A 131 5.58 -13.76 5.66
CA THR A 131 6.93 -13.80 6.24
C THR A 131 7.07 -12.99 7.54
N LEU A 132 5.99 -12.32 7.98
CA LEU A 132 5.99 -11.62 9.27
C LEU A 132 5.95 -12.55 10.46
#